data_AF-A0A7X8Y129-F1
#
_entry.id   AF-A0A7X8Y129-F1
#
_cell.length_a   1.000
_cell.length_b   1.000
_cell.length_c   1.000
_cell.angle_alpha   90.00
_cell.angle_beta   90.00
_cell.angle_gamma   90.00
#
_symmetry.space_group_name_H-M   'P 1'
#
loop_
_entity.id
_entity.type
_entity.pdbx_description
1 polymer ?
#
loop_
_entity_poly.entity_id
_entity_poly.type
_entity_poly.pdbx_seq_one_letter_code
_entity_poly.pdbx_strand_id
1 'polypeptide(L)'
;MQRPASQFDGLSHRAAQVADLSLLVRARFVEAADTMVHLDVRGVRPDRMRTLWPDTLPEPTDQADIRVRYRPSAAAISRAEEVLQEWLRLHVKCEEHRILLSRWSVCLAAPRVAGSFRDFCGRTGRVRRTAERRIKSEFQNLAGVLLAISPSPQEPDWSRISSMMPNSASSLERTKPQTPKHEKYWLPEDARPVFDAANPDLAELAKRLERANRRRAKLKV
;
A
#
# COMPACT_ATOMS: atom_id res chain seq x y z
N MET A 1 -10.25 -51.96 -13.09
CA MET A 1 -9.23 -51.59 -12.08
C MET A 1 -9.80 -50.48 -11.21
N GLN A 2 -10.31 -50.80 -10.02
CA GLN A 2 -10.78 -49.81 -9.06
C GLN A 2 -9.57 -49.28 -8.26
N ARG A 3 -9.36 -47.97 -8.25
CA ARG A 3 -8.33 -47.34 -7.40
C ARG A 3 -8.83 -47.33 -5.95
N PRO A 4 -7.96 -47.62 -4.96
CA PRO A 4 -8.35 -47.62 -3.55
C PRO A 4 -8.73 -46.22 -3.08
N ALA A 5 -9.77 -46.11 -2.23
CA ALA A 5 -10.32 -44.85 -1.73
C ALA A 5 -9.26 -43.94 -1.06
N SER A 6 -8.26 -44.53 -0.41
CA SER A 6 -7.15 -43.83 0.24
C SER A 6 -6.27 -43.00 -0.72
N GLN A 7 -6.24 -43.34 -2.02
CA GLN A 7 -5.55 -42.51 -3.02
C GLN A 7 -6.28 -41.19 -3.27
N PHE A 8 -7.60 -41.16 -3.15
CA PHE A 8 -8.39 -39.94 -3.34
C PHE A 8 -8.25 -39.00 -2.14
N ASP A 9 -8.17 -39.53 -0.92
CA ASP A 9 -7.92 -38.72 0.28
C ASP A 9 -6.55 -38.03 0.22
N GLY A 10 -5.50 -38.75 -0.19
CA GLY A 10 -4.16 -38.17 -0.37
C GLY A 10 -4.08 -37.10 -1.46
N LEU A 11 -4.83 -37.27 -2.56
CA LEU A 11 -4.95 -36.25 -3.62
C LEU A 11 -5.68 -35.00 -3.11
N SER A 12 -6.72 -35.17 -2.28
CA SER A 12 -7.44 -34.05 -1.68
C SER A 12 -6.54 -33.25 -0.74
N HIS A 13 -5.72 -33.93 0.08
CA HIS A 13 -4.83 -33.29 1.03
C HIS A 13 -3.72 -32.50 0.32
N ARG A 14 -3.10 -33.10 -0.71
CA ARG A 14 -2.08 -32.41 -1.52
C ARG A 14 -2.68 -31.20 -2.25
N ALA A 15 -3.90 -31.31 -2.77
CA ALA A 15 -4.58 -30.20 -3.41
C ALA A 15 -4.85 -29.05 -2.42
N ALA A 16 -5.22 -29.37 -1.18
CA ALA A 16 -5.38 -28.38 -0.11
C ALA A 16 -4.04 -27.68 0.21
N GLN A 17 -2.95 -28.43 0.40
CA GLN A 17 -1.62 -27.85 0.64
C GLN A 17 -1.18 -26.91 -0.49
N VAL A 18 -1.40 -27.30 -1.75
CA VAL A 18 -1.08 -26.44 -2.91
C VAL A 18 -1.96 -25.20 -2.93
N ALA A 19 -3.24 -25.31 -2.56
CA ALA A 19 -4.14 -24.16 -2.49
C ALA A 19 -3.68 -23.16 -1.41
N ASP A 20 -3.36 -23.64 -0.21
CA ASP A 20 -2.88 -22.82 0.91
C ASP A 20 -1.55 -22.14 0.56
N LEU A 21 -0.61 -22.91 0.03
CA LEU A 21 0.69 -22.41 -0.42
C LEU A 21 0.55 -21.41 -1.57
N SER A 22 -0.40 -21.60 -2.48
CA SER A 22 -0.64 -20.65 -3.57
C SER A 22 -1.10 -19.28 -3.06
N LEU A 23 -1.78 -19.23 -1.91
CA LEU A 23 -2.18 -17.99 -1.26
C LEU A 23 -0.97 -17.29 -0.62
N LEU A 24 -0.10 -18.06 0.04
CA LEU A 24 1.17 -17.55 0.55
C LEU A 24 2.04 -16.99 -0.57
N VAL A 25 2.26 -17.75 -1.65
CA VAL A 25 3.05 -17.31 -2.80
C VAL A 25 2.48 -16.01 -3.39
N ARG A 26 1.16 -15.89 -3.53
CA ARG A 26 0.54 -14.63 -3.99
C ARG A 26 0.88 -13.44 -3.09
N ALA A 27 0.75 -13.61 -1.77
CA ALA A 27 1.07 -12.56 -0.81
C ALA A 27 2.56 -12.17 -0.88
N ARG A 28 3.45 -13.15 -1.03
CA ARG A 28 4.90 -12.93 -1.23
C ARG A 28 5.22 -12.12 -2.48
N PHE A 29 4.50 -12.37 -3.57
CA PHE A 29 4.66 -11.57 -4.79
C PHE A 29 4.25 -10.11 -4.59
N VAL A 30 3.16 -9.86 -3.85
CA VAL A 30 2.72 -8.50 -3.51
C VAL A 30 3.71 -7.83 -2.56
N GLU A 31 4.22 -8.56 -1.56
CA GLU A 31 5.29 -8.11 -0.65
C GLU A 31 6.54 -7.67 -1.41
N ALA A 32 7.01 -8.52 -2.32
CA ALA A 32 8.20 -8.29 -3.10
C ALA A 32 8.02 -7.05 -3.97
N ALA A 33 6.86 -6.90 -4.62
CA ALA A 33 6.54 -5.72 -5.41
C ALA A 33 6.52 -4.45 -4.55
N ASP A 34 5.86 -4.46 -3.39
CA ASP A 34 5.83 -3.33 -2.48
C ASP A 34 7.23 -2.96 -1.96
N THR A 35 8.01 -3.96 -1.56
CA THR A 35 9.39 -3.80 -1.11
C THR A 35 10.23 -3.16 -2.20
N MET A 36 10.15 -3.65 -3.44
CA MET A 36 10.90 -3.08 -4.56
C MET A 36 10.52 -1.63 -4.87
N VAL A 37 9.24 -1.25 -4.76
CA VAL A 37 8.82 0.15 -4.94
C VAL A 37 9.43 1.07 -3.88
N HIS A 38 9.61 0.57 -2.65
CA HIS A 38 10.19 1.35 -1.55
C HIS A 38 11.71 1.27 -1.48
N LEU A 39 12.31 0.23 -2.08
CA LEU A 39 13.75 0.15 -2.34
C LEU A 39 14.18 1.06 -3.48
N ASP A 40 13.27 1.40 -4.40
CA ASP A 40 13.57 2.22 -5.56
C ASP A 40 14.00 3.62 -5.11
N VAL A 41 15.32 3.80 -5.04
CA VAL A 41 16.02 5.03 -4.68
C VAL A 41 15.92 6.06 -5.81
N ARG A 42 14.73 6.21 -6.44
CA ARG A 42 14.43 7.05 -7.62
C ARG A 42 14.86 8.53 -7.53
N GLY A 43 15.53 8.94 -6.47
CA GLY A 43 16.07 10.27 -6.28
C GLY A 43 17.33 10.38 -5.43
N VAL A 44 18.11 9.31 -5.16
CA VAL A 44 19.52 9.51 -4.71
C VAL A 44 20.36 9.70 -5.96
N ARG A 45 20.31 10.92 -6.48
CA ARG A 45 21.33 11.45 -7.38
C ARG A 45 22.37 12.15 -6.49
N PRO A 46 23.65 12.23 -6.88
CA PRO A 46 24.62 13.06 -6.15
C PRO A 46 24.12 14.50 -5.92
N ASP A 47 23.30 15.00 -6.85
CA ASP A 47 22.63 16.30 -6.84
C ASP A 47 21.43 16.41 -5.87
N ARG A 48 20.83 15.28 -5.45
CA ARG A 48 19.75 15.26 -4.44
C ARG A 48 20.22 14.50 -3.21
N MET A 49 20.77 15.25 -2.25
CA MET A 49 20.99 14.75 -0.89
C MET A 49 19.64 14.32 -0.29
N ARG A 50 19.33 13.03 -0.42
CA ARG A 50 18.38 12.34 0.46
C ARG A 50 19.21 11.76 1.58
N THR A 51 19.12 12.37 2.77
CA THR A 51 19.73 11.82 3.98
C THR A 51 19.08 10.46 4.28
N LEU A 52 19.91 9.48 4.61
CA LEU A 52 19.47 8.18 5.14
C LEU A 52 19.00 8.27 6.60
N TRP A 53 19.18 9.46 7.19
CA TRP A 53 18.66 9.84 8.50
C TRP A 53 17.18 10.18 8.39
N PRO A 54 16.36 9.84 9.40
CA PRO A 54 15.01 10.40 9.52
C PRO A 54 15.10 11.91 9.34
N ASP A 55 14.26 12.50 8.49
CA ASP A 55 14.03 13.94 8.52
C ASP A 55 13.74 14.26 10.00
N THR A 56 14.56 15.15 10.59
CA THR A 56 14.51 15.50 12.02
C THR A 56 13.06 15.59 12.47
N LEU A 57 12.72 14.91 13.57
CA LEU A 57 11.39 14.98 14.18
C LEU A 57 10.96 16.45 14.17
N PRO A 58 9.83 16.80 13.53
CA PRO A 58 9.36 18.17 13.61
C PRO A 58 9.18 18.52 15.09
N GLU A 59 9.61 19.73 15.46
CA GLU A 59 9.37 20.32 16.78
C GLU A 59 7.94 20.00 17.25
N PRO A 60 7.73 19.73 18.55
CA PRO A 60 6.51 19.12 19.09
C PRO A 60 5.20 19.91 18.84
N THR A 61 5.28 21.10 18.27
CA THR A 61 4.13 21.90 17.80
C THR A 61 3.54 21.42 16.46
N ASP A 62 4.26 20.64 15.65
CA ASP A 62 3.83 20.17 14.32
C ASP A 62 3.56 18.65 14.27
N GLN A 63 2.92 18.11 15.31
CA GLN A 63 2.59 16.68 15.43
C GLN A 63 1.53 16.16 14.43
N ALA A 64 1.06 16.99 13.50
CA ALA A 64 -0.12 16.68 12.69
C ALA A 64 0.11 15.65 11.56
N ASP A 65 1.33 15.24 11.22
CA ASP A 65 1.54 14.20 10.19
C ASP A 65 3.01 13.71 10.15
N ILE A 66 3.50 13.03 11.21
CA ILE A 66 4.74 12.23 11.07
C ILE A 66 4.42 11.03 10.16
N ARG A 67 4.44 11.25 8.84
CA ARG A 67 4.38 10.17 7.85
C ARG A 67 5.74 9.49 7.82
N VAL A 68 5.98 8.59 8.78
CA VAL A 68 7.14 7.71 8.77
C VAL A 68 7.16 7.00 7.42
N ARG A 69 8.10 7.37 6.56
CA ARG A 69 8.28 6.74 5.25
C ARG A 69 8.71 5.30 5.52
N TYR A 70 7.95 4.35 4.97
CA TYR A 70 8.31 2.95 5.11
C TYR A 70 9.70 2.70 4.53
N ARG A 71 10.57 2.11 5.35
CA ARG A 71 11.86 1.58 4.96
C ARG A 71 11.78 0.06 5.06
N PRO A 72 12.01 -0.68 3.96
CA PRO A 72 12.04 -2.14 4.00
C PRO A 72 13.10 -2.63 4.99
N SER A 73 12.75 -3.62 5.80
CA SER A 73 13.70 -4.31 6.66
C SER A 73 14.59 -5.24 5.83
N ALA A 74 15.77 -5.60 6.34
CA ALA A 74 16.65 -6.57 5.67
C ALA A 74 15.93 -7.90 5.39
N ALA A 75 15.04 -8.33 6.30
CA ALA A 75 14.19 -9.49 6.10
C ALA A 75 13.22 -9.31 4.91
N ALA A 76 12.55 -8.15 4.80
CA ALA A 76 11.69 -7.87 3.64
C ALA A 76 12.47 -7.86 2.32
N ILE A 77 13.69 -7.35 2.32
CA ILE A 77 14.58 -7.34 1.14
C ILE A 77 14.97 -8.76 0.74
N SER A 78 15.44 -9.57 1.68
CA SER A 78 15.82 -10.97 1.43
C SER A 78 14.64 -11.78 0.87
N ARG A 79 13.45 -11.54 1.40
CA ARG A 79 12.20 -12.17 0.94
C ARG A 79 11.78 -11.72 -0.45
N ALA A 80 11.97 -10.43 -0.75
CA ALA A 80 11.74 -9.91 -2.10
C ALA A 80 12.74 -10.48 -3.12
N GLU A 81 14.01 -10.62 -2.73
CA GLU A 81 15.05 -11.21 -3.56
C GLU A 81 14.76 -12.68 -3.90
N GLU A 82 14.36 -13.48 -2.91
CA GLU A 82 13.93 -14.87 -3.10
C GLU A 82 12.84 -14.98 -4.18
N VAL A 83 11.78 -14.17 -4.05
CA VAL A 83 10.66 -14.19 -5.01
C VAL A 83 11.12 -13.79 -6.42
N LEU A 84 11.96 -12.75 -6.54
CA LEU A 84 12.34 -12.18 -7.85
C LEU A 84 13.43 -12.99 -8.55
N GLN A 85 14.44 -13.44 -7.82
CA GLN A 85 15.60 -14.15 -8.38
C GLN A 85 15.41 -15.66 -8.42
N GLU A 86 14.74 -16.25 -7.43
CA GLU A 86 14.56 -17.70 -7.40
C GLU A 86 13.23 -18.05 -8.05
N TRP A 87 12.11 -17.55 -7.54
CA TRP A 87 10.80 -18.05 -7.99
C TRP A 87 10.43 -17.55 -9.39
N LEU A 88 10.49 -16.24 -9.60
CA LEU A 88 10.07 -15.63 -10.85
C LEU A 88 11.04 -15.94 -11.99
N ARG A 89 12.35 -15.93 -11.75
CA ARG A 89 13.36 -16.14 -12.79
C ARG A 89 13.62 -17.63 -13.08
N LEU A 90 13.67 -18.49 -12.06
CA LEU A 90 14.03 -19.91 -12.25
C LEU A 90 12.80 -20.80 -12.52
N HIS A 91 11.70 -20.59 -11.80
CA HIS A 91 10.55 -21.51 -11.86
C HIS A 91 9.48 -21.11 -12.89
N VAL A 92 9.30 -19.82 -13.17
CA VAL A 92 8.39 -19.39 -14.24
C VAL A 92 9.14 -19.43 -15.57
N LYS A 93 8.80 -20.35 -16.47
CA LYS A 93 9.54 -20.53 -17.75
C LYS A 93 9.18 -19.48 -18.81
N CYS A 94 7.91 -19.10 -18.89
CA CYS A 94 7.42 -18.22 -19.94
C CYS A 94 7.62 -16.75 -19.56
N GLU A 95 8.30 -15.99 -20.41
CA GLU A 95 8.57 -14.55 -20.19
C GLU A 95 7.27 -13.74 -20.07
N GLU A 96 6.30 -14.01 -20.94
CA GLU A 96 4.97 -13.39 -20.87
C GLU A 96 4.29 -13.61 -19.51
N HIS A 97 4.45 -14.79 -18.92
CA HIS A 97 3.88 -15.10 -17.61
C HIS A 97 4.62 -14.35 -16.50
N ARG A 98 5.94 -14.18 -16.62
CA ARG A 98 6.72 -13.34 -15.70
C ARG A 98 6.24 -11.90 -15.74
N ILE A 99 6.04 -11.34 -16.94
CA ILE A 99 5.52 -9.97 -17.12
C ILE A 99 4.15 -9.84 -16.46
N LEU A 100 3.25 -10.80 -16.67
CA LEU A 100 1.91 -10.78 -16.06
C LEU A 100 1.97 -10.82 -14.53
N LEU A 101 2.78 -11.72 -13.95
CA LEU A 101 2.94 -11.85 -12.50
C LEU A 101 3.52 -10.58 -11.89
N SER A 102 4.62 -10.06 -12.45
CA SER A 102 5.26 -8.83 -12.00
C SER A 102 4.33 -7.63 -12.11
N ARG A 103 3.59 -7.50 -13.21
CA ARG A 103 2.70 -6.36 -13.37
C ARG A 103 1.50 -6.45 -12.46
N TRP A 104 0.94 -7.64 -12.28
CA TRP A 104 -0.17 -7.89 -11.37
C TRP A 104 0.21 -7.55 -9.93
N SER A 105 1.37 -8.00 -9.45
CA SER A 105 1.81 -7.74 -8.08
C SER A 105 2.06 -6.25 -7.82
N VAL A 106 2.68 -5.53 -8.76
CA VAL A 106 2.91 -4.07 -8.63
C VAL A 106 1.59 -3.29 -8.71
N CYS A 107 0.63 -3.71 -9.53
CA CYS A 107 -0.70 -3.08 -9.58
C CYS A 107 -1.45 -3.18 -8.24
N LEU A 108 -1.21 -4.23 -7.46
CA LEU A 108 -1.79 -4.40 -6.12
C LEU A 108 -1.01 -3.62 -5.06
N ALA A 109 0.32 -3.76 -5.06
CA ALA A 109 1.19 -3.11 -4.07
C ALA A 109 1.22 -1.58 -4.22
N ALA A 110 1.37 -1.10 -5.45
CA ALA A 110 1.61 0.31 -5.75
C ALA A 110 0.73 0.79 -6.91
N PRO A 111 -0.61 0.85 -6.73
CA PRO A 111 -1.54 1.28 -7.78
C PRO A 111 -1.27 2.72 -8.25
N ARG A 112 -0.69 3.58 -7.40
CA ARG A 112 -0.28 4.94 -7.78
C ARG A 112 0.87 4.98 -8.79
N VAL A 113 1.70 3.93 -8.82
CA VAL A 113 2.88 3.83 -9.69
C VAL A 113 2.53 3.07 -10.96
N ALA A 114 1.85 1.93 -10.84
CA ALA A 114 1.54 1.05 -11.98
C ALA A 114 0.14 1.25 -12.58
N GLY A 115 -0.76 1.98 -11.92
CA GLY A 115 -2.16 2.05 -12.33
C GLY A 115 -2.90 0.72 -12.14
N SER A 116 -4.07 0.59 -12.77
CA SER A 116 -4.88 -0.61 -12.69
C SER A 116 -4.35 -1.73 -13.59
N PHE A 117 -4.46 -2.98 -13.12
CA PHE A 117 -4.17 -4.15 -13.94
C PHE A 117 -5.09 -4.22 -15.18
N ARG A 118 -6.34 -3.72 -15.05
CA ARG A 118 -7.27 -3.61 -16.18
C ARG A 118 -6.70 -2.70 -17.28
N ASP A 119 -6.17 -1.54 -16.90
CA ASP A 119 -5.63 -0.57 -17.85
C ASP A 119 -4.40 -1.12 -18.54
N PHE A 120 -3.55 -1.83 -17.80
CA PHE A 120 -2.41 -2.56 -18.38
C PHE A 120 -2.85 -3.60 -19.42
N CYS A 121 -3.87 -4.40 -19.10
CA CYS A 121 -4.43 -5.36 -20.04
C CYS A 121 -4.99 -4.65 -21.30
N GLY A 122 -5.72 -3.55 -21.12
CA GLY A 122 -6.24 -2.75 -22.23
C GLY A 122 -5.14 -2.18 -23.14
N ARG A 123 -4.10 -1.59 -22.54
CA ARG A 123 -2.96 -1.01 -23.28
C ARG A 123 -2.16 -2.05 -24.07
N THR A 124 -2.14 -3.28 -23.60
CA THR A 124 -1.35 -4.35 -24.20
C THR A 124 -2.17 -5.33 -25.05
N GLY A 125 -3.46 -5.04 -25.28
CA GLY A 125 -4.34 -5.90 -26.07
C GLY A 125 -4.66 -7.25 -25.41
N ARG A 126 -4.45 -7.39 -24.10
CA ARG A 126 -4.71 -8.64 -23.36
C ARG A 126 -6.11 -8.64 -22.75
N VAL A 127 -6.80 -9.78 -22.82
CA VAL A 127 -8.09 -9.96 -22.12
C VAL A 127 -7.84 -10.20 -20.63
N ARG A 128 -8.35 -9.30 -19.76
CA ARG A 128 -8.14 -9.34 -18.30
C ARG A 128 -8.45 -10.71 -17.70
N ARG A 129 -9.62 -11.29 -18.01
CA ARG A 129 -10.06 -12.58 -17.44
C ARG A 129 -9.12 -13.72 -17.79
N THR A 130 -8.59 -13.72 -19.02
CA THR A 130 -7.62 -14.70 -19.48
C THR A 130 -6.28 -14.51 -18.77
N ALA A 131 -5.83 -13.27 -18.61
CA ALA A 131 -4.59 -12.96 -17.88
C ALA A 131 -4.69 -13.37 -16.40
N GLU A 132 -5.79 -13.05 -15.72
CA GLU A 132 -6.03 -13.47 -14.32
C GLU A 132 -6.08 -14.99 -14.18
N ARG A 133 -6.68 -15.71 -15.14
CA ARG A 133 -6.69 -17.18 -15.14
C ARG A 133 -5.28 -17.75 -15.28
N ARG A 134 -4.45 -17.17 -16.16
CA ARG A 134 -3.04 -17.58 -16.31
C ARG A 134 -2.25 -17.31 -15.03
N ILE A 135 -2.39 -16.12 -14.45
CA ILE A 135 -1.77 -15.75 -13.17
C ILE A 135 -2.15 -16.76 -12.07
N LYS A 136 -3.43 -17.11 -11.94
CA LYS A 136 -3.90 -18.10 -10.95
C LYS A 136 -3.26 -19.47 -11.17
N SER A 137 -3.17 -19.92 -12.41
CA SER A 137 -2.54 -21.20 -12.77
C SER A 137 -1.04 -21.19 -12.46
N GLU A 138 -0.34 -20.10 -12.76
CA GLU A 138 1.09 -19.97 -12.47
C GLU A 138 1.38 -20.00 -10.97
N PHE A 139 0.55 -19.35 -10.15
CA PHE A 139 0.68 -19.45 -8.69
C PHE A 139 0.47 -20.87 -8.16
N GLN A 140 -0.45 -21.64 -8.74
CA GLN A 140 -0.63 -23.05 -8.39
C GLN A 140 0.56 -23.91 -8.82
N ASN A 141 1.11 -23.65 -10.01
CA ASN A 141 2.31 -24.34 -10.49
C ASN A 141 3.51 -24.05 -9.60
N LEU A 142 3.74 -22.77 -9.26
CA LEU A 142 4.80 -22.35 -8.35
C LEU A 142 4.64 -23.00 -6.97
N ALA A 143 3.43 -22.98 -6.40
CA ALA A 143 3.15 -23.68 -5.15
C ALA A 143 3.47 -25.18 -5.24
N GLY A 144 3.08 -25.85 -6.32
CA GLY A 144 3.42 -27.26 -6.52
C GLY A 144 4.93 -27.54 -6.60
N VAL A 145 5.70 -26.64 -7.23
CA VAL A 145 7.16 -26.72 -7.31
C VAL A 145 7.80 -26.46 -5.94
N LEU A 146 7.36 -25.42 -5.24
CA LEU A 146 7.90 -25.05 -3.93
C LEU A 146 7.62 -26.13 -2.90
N LEU A 147 6.43 -26.71 -2.87
CA LEU A 147 6.09 -27.83 -1.98
C LEU A 147 7.06 -29.03 -2.15
N ALA A 148 7.63 -29.22 -3.35
CA ALA A 148 8.58 -30.27 -3.62
C ALA A 148 10.04 -29.92 -3.23
N ILE A 149 10.39 -28.63 -3.18
CA ILE A 149 11.75 -28.13 -2.89
C ILE A 149 11.90 -27.77 -1.41
N SER A 150 10.95 -27.01 -0.87
CA SER A 150 10.96 -26.53 0.51
C SER A 150 9.55 -26.63 1.13
N PRO A 151 9.39 -27.39 2.24
CA PRO A 151 8.09 -27.57 2.85
C PRO A 151 7.56 -26.33 3.60
N SER A 152 8.42 -25.35 3.92
CA SER A 152 8.04 -24.15 4.67
C SER A 152 8.73 -22.88 4.15
N PRO A 153 8.19 -22.21 3.12
CA PRO A 153 8.66 -20.89 2.75
C PRO A 153 8.43 -19.88 3.87
N GLN A 154 9.25 -18.84 3.92
CA GLN A 154 9.10 -17.77 4.91
C GLN A 154 7.76 -17.06 4.75
N GLU A 155 7.10 -16.78 5.88
CA GLU A 155 5.83 -16.08 5.88
C GLU A 155 5.98 -14.62 5.39
N PRO A 156 4.99 -14.11 4.64
CA PRO A 156 4.94 -12.71 4.27
C PRO A 156 4.56 -11.83 5.48
N ASP A 157 4.93 -10.55 5.44
CA ASP A 157 4.47 -9.58 6.44
C ASP A 157 2.97 -9.24 6.26
N TRP A 158 2.10 -10.06 6.86
CA TRP A 158 0.65 -9.92 6.77
C TRP A 158 0.13 -8.58 7.29
N SER A 159 0.81 -7.96 8.26
CA SER A 159 0.42 -6.66 8.80
C SER A 159 0.37 -5.59 7.70
N ARG A 160 1.26 -5.72 6.71
CA ARG A 160 1.43 -4.78 5.61
C ARG A 160 0.60 -5.16 4.38
N ILE A 161 0.66 -6.44 4.01
CA ILE A 161 0.16 -6.89 2.70
C ILE A 161 -1.34 -7.21 2.74
N SER A 162 -1.91 -7.48 3.93
CA SER A 162 -3.32 -7.85 4.07
C SER A 162 -4.26 -6.88 3.34
N SER A 163 -4.03 -5.57 3.45
CA SER A 163 -4.83 -4.54 2.77
C SER A 163 -4.68 -4.52 1.24
N MET A 164 -3.57 -5.02 0.70
CA MET A 164 -3.25 -5.03 -0.73
C MET A 164 -3.78 -6.29 -1.43
N MET A 165 -4.11 -7.34 -0.67
CA MET A 165 -4.58 -8.61 -1.23
C MET A 165 -5.99 -8.49 -1.80
N PRO A 166 -6.27 -9.16 -2.93
CA PRO A 166 -7.62 -9.22 -3.49
C PRO A 166 -8.54 -9.96 -2.51
N ASN A 167 -9.74 -9.42 -2.29
CA ASN A 167 -10.75 -9.93 -1.33
C ASN A 167 -10.34 -9.80 0.15
N SER A 168 -9.36 -8.97 0.48
CA SER A 168 -9.17 -8.59 1.87
C SER A 168 -10.43 -7.88 2.38
N ALA A 169 -10.89 -8.24 3.58
CA ALA A 169 -12.02 -7.59 4.23
C ALA A 169 -11.79 -6.08 4.49
N SER A 170 -10.61 -5.56 4.13
CA SER A 170 -10.25 -4.14 4.17
C SER A 170 -10.97 -3.25 3.14
N SER A 171 -11.86 -3.82 2.32
CA SER A 171 -12.92 -3.02 1.67
C SER A 171 -14.06 -2.64 2.62
N LEU A 172 -13.90 -2.80 3.93
CA LEU A 172 -14.50 -1.88 4.89
C LEU A 172 -13.85 -0.52 4.63
N GLU A 173 -14.59 0.32 3.93
CA GLU A 173 -14.48 1.76 3.85
C GLU A 173 -13.10 2.34 4.15
N ARG A 174 -12.63 3.14 3.21
CA ARG A 174 -11.72 4.25 3.51
C ARG A 174 -12.42 5.30 4.40
N THR A 175 -13.14 4.91 5.44
CA THR A 175 -13.28 5.68 6.66
C THR A 175 -11.88 5.75 7.23
N LYS A 176 -11.10 6.72 6.72
CA LYS A 176 -10.27 7.48 7.65
C LYS A 176 -11.17 7.67 8.88
N PRO A 177 -10.79 7.23 10.10
CA PRO A 177 -11.44 7.82 11.25
C PRO A 177 -11.36 9.31 10.99
N GLN A 178 -12.50 10.00 10.93
CA GLN A 178 -12.49 11.45 10.89
C GLN A 178 -11.63 11.79 12.10
N THR A 179 -10.39 12.22 11.85
CA THR A 179 -9.61 12.84 12.90
C THR A 179 -10.53 13.95 13.39
N PRO A 180 -10.94 13.93 14.68
CA PRO A 180 -11.81 14.96 15.18
C PRO A 180 -11.11 16.26 14.84
N LYS A 181 -11.71 17.06 13.95
CA LYS A 181 -11.06 18.25 13.38
C LYS A 181 -10.58 19.20 14.48
N HIS A 182 -11.13 19.05 15.69
CA HIS A 182 -10.54 19.52 16.92
C HIS A 182 -10.78 18.44 17.98
N GLU A 183 -9.71 17.93 18.60
CA GLU A 183 -9.83 17.54 20.00
C GLU A 183 -10.36 18.78 20.70
N LYS A 184 -11.57 18.70 21.26
CA LYS A 184 -12.00 19.66 22.25
C LYS A 184 -11.04 19.45 23.43
N TYR A 185 -9.91 20.15 23.39
CA TYR A 185 -9.12 20.44 24.58
C TYR A 185 -10.13 20.77 25.66
N TRP A 186 -10.00 20.10 26.81
CA TRP A 186 -10.76 20.40 28.00
C TRP A 186 -10.45 21.86 28.41
N LEU A 187 -11.14 22.81 27.78
CA LEU A 187 -11.25 24.16 28.27
C LEU A 187 -12.29 24.10 29.39
N PRO A 188 -11.97 24.56 30.60
CA PRO A 188 -12.98 24.82 31.63
C PRO A 188 -14.13 25.63 31.03
N GLU A 189 -15.35 25.46 31.51
CA GLU A 189 -16.52 26.17 30.94
C GLU A 189 -16.33 27.71 30.94
N ASP A 190 -15.50 28.20 31.87
CA ASP A 190 -15.14 29.61 32.05
C ASP A 190 -14.03 30.12 31.09
N ALA A 191 -13.40 29.24 30.32
CA ALA A 191 -12.32 29.58 29.39
C ALA A 191 -12.81 29.87 27.96
N ARG A 192 -14.13 29.86 27.73
CA ARG A 192 -14.69 30.30 26.44
C ARG A 192 -14.58 31.82 26.36
N PRO A 193 -13.97 32.39 25.30
CA PRO A 193 -13.93 33.83 25.14
C PRO A 193 -15.37 34.38 25.07
N VAL A 194 -15.74 35.16 26.08
CA VAL A 194 -17.03 35.83 26.14
C VAL A 194 -16.96 37.04 25.21
N PHE A 195 -17.83 37.07 24.20
CA PHE A 195 -17.95 38.23 23.33
C PHE A 195 -18.62 39.36 24.13
N ASP A 196 -17.82 40.31 24.60
CA ASP A 196 -18.34 41.53 25.22
C ASP A 196 -18.64 42.57 24.14
N ALA A 197 -19.92 42.68 23.78
CA ALA A 197 -20.41 43.63 22.78
C ALA A 197 -20.21 45.10 23.19
N ALA A 198 -19.95 45.38 24.46
CA ALA A 198 -19.70 46.73 24.98
C ALA A 198 -18.22 47.11 24.95
N ASN A 199 -17.31 46.22 24.52
CA ASN A 199 -15.89 46.50 24.50
C ASN A 199 -15.55 47.60 23.45
N PRO A 200 -15.00 48.75 23.86
CA PRO A 200 -14.67 49.86 22.95
C PRO A 200 -13.65 49.48 21.89
N ASP A 201 -12.75 48.52 22.17
CA ASP A 201 -11.71 48.06 21.25
C ASP A 201 -12.30 47.39 20.01
N LEU A 202 -13.45 46.70 20.15
CA LEU A 202 -14.15 46.08 19.02
C LEU A 202 -14.78 47.13 18.10
N ALA A 203 -15.29 48.23 18.66
CA ALA A 203 -15.83 49.34 17.88
C ALA A 203 -14.74 50.08 17.09
N GLU A 204 -13.54 50.22 17.67
CA GLU A 204 -12.39 50.78 16.96
C GLU A 204 -11.89 49.84 15.86
N LEU A 205 -11.83 48.53 16.13
CA LEU A 205 -11.45 47.52 15.15
C LEU A 205 -12.41 47.49 13.96
N ALA A 206 -13.73 47.55 14.22
CA ALA A 206 -14.76 47.60 13.18
C ALA A 206 -14.58 48.83 12.26
N LYS A 207 -14.38 50.02 12.85
CA LYS A 207 -14.09 51.25 12.09
C LYS A 207 -12.81 51.12 11.26
N ARG A 208 -11.77 50.46 11.78
CA ARG A 208 -10.51 50.23 11.05
C ARG A 208 -10.69 49.28 9.87
N LEU A 209 -11.46 48.19 10.05
CA LEU A 209 -11.77 47.24 9.00
C LEU A 209 -12.62 47.85 7.89
N GLU A 210 -13.61 48.66 8.23
CA GLU A 210 -14.41 49.39 7.22
C GLU A 210 -13.56 50.34 6.38
N ARG A 211 -12.65 51.10 7.02
CA ARG A 211 -11.71 51.98 6.30
C ARG A 211 -10.80 51.17 5.37
N ALA A 212 -10.29 50.03 5.81
CA ALA A 212 -9.45 49.16 5.01
C ALA A 212 -10.23 48.55 3.82
N ASN A 213 -11.47 48.14 4.02
CA ASN A 213 -12.33 47.61 2.97
C ASN A 213 -12.69 48.67 1.94
N ARG A 214 -12.98 49.91 2.36
CA ARG A 214 -13.17 51.04 1.43
C ARG A 214 -11.93 51.33 0.58
N ARG A 215 -10.73 51.22 1.16
CA ARG A 215 -9.46 51.35 0.40
C ARG A 215 -9.29 50.23 -0.63
N ARG A 216 -9.57 48.98 -0.24
CA ARG A 216 -9.51 47.82 -1.15
C ARG A 216 -10.53 47.89 -2.28
N ALA A 217 -11.73 48.40 -2.01
CA ALA A 217 -12.76 48.61 -3.04
C ALA A 217 -12.33 49.66 -4.09
N LYS A 218 -11.64 50.72 -3.65
CA LYS A 218 -11.11 51.75 -4.56
C LYS A 218 -9.91 51.29 -5.41
N LEU A 219 -9.18 50.27 -4.97
CA LEU A 219 -8.05 49.67 -5.71
C LEU A 219 -8.47 48.59 -6.71
N LYS A 220 -9.75 48.16 -6.69
CA LYS A 220 -10.32 47.16 -7.60
C LYS A 220 -11.01 47.77 -8.83
N VAL A 221 -10.85 49.07 -9.05
CA VAL A 221 -11.23 49.82 -10.27
C VAL A 221 -9.94 50.22 -10.97
#